data_AF-A0A9Q0LQK4-F1
#
_entry.id   AF-A0A9Q0LQK4-F1
#
_cell.length_a   1.000
_cell.length_b   1.000
_cell.length_c   1.000
_cell.angle_alpha   90.00
_cell.angle_beta   90.00
_cell.angle_gamma   90.00
#
_symmetry.space_group_name_H-M   'P 1'
#
loop_
_entity.id
_entity.type
_entity.pdbx_description
1 polymer ?
#
loop_
_entity_poly.entity_id
_entity_poly.type
_entity_poly.pdbx_seq_one_letter_code
_entity_poly.pdbx_strand_id
1 'polypeptide(L)'
;MSYSFSQTEQEILINFEIPEGIKKSDLDIQIHSNWIQAGIKEKEPILCGELIYGIDEENSKWDFNEKGYLVIITLKKKESTEWMLIIKNDYQGKIDSNSEFILSIFYEDQKDYSKALQYLSSSAKKSHLISLYKLAALYIINDSNYPITPNYEMGFSLFKKAAKQNSSTALFMVGNLYCSGQGCQQNFIKAEKYYKKALENGSQIAGVYLGNLYFQGGNGIEQSDELAIKYWTDAALNNFQPEAMKQLAIMHTLGRGVEKNFNKAKGYINLALSLDSSIEIPEDILEQLQIELENQNEIQKEKEKEKEKENQNQIENQIENLNQIENQNQNQNQNQNQIQNENHKENEIKSKKKKPKNKIKFQTLKVLLLFVQSLLLEFF
;
A
#
# COMPACT_ATOMS: atom_id res chain seq x y z
N MET A 1 31.77 26.83 -29.47
CA MET A 1 30.39 26.53 -29.92
C MET A 1 29.83 27.74 -30.63
N SER A 2 29.21 27.55 -31.79
CA SER A 2 28.43 28.59 -32.49
C SER A 2 27.01 28.09 -32.73
N TYR A 3 26.04 29.01 -32.78
CA TYR A 3 24.66 28.68 -33.11
C TYR A 3 24.18 29.54 -34.27
N SER A 4 23.31 28.98 -35.08
CA SER A 4 22.68 29.66 -36.20
C SER A 4 21.20 29.28 -36.25
N PHE A 5 20.34 30.27 -36.45
CA PHE A 5 18.90 30.09 -36.56
C PHE A 5 18.52 29.98 -38.04
N SER A 6 17.88 28.88 -38.44
CA SER A 6 17.28 28.77 -39.77
C SER A 6 15.89 29.42 -39.72
N GLN A 7 15.74 30.61 -40.29
CA GLN A 7 14.44 31.30 -40.32
C GLN A 7 13.37 30.56 -41.13
N THR A 8 13.79 29.64 -42.02
CA THR A 8 12.91 28.91 -42.92
C THR A 8 12.40 27.58 -42.37
N GLU A 9 13.10 26.98 -41.39
CA GLU A 9 12.81 25.61 -40.92
C GLU A 9 12.47 25.53 -39.42
N GLN A 10 12.46 26.65 -38.68
CA GLN A 10 12.25 26.67 -37.22
C GLN A 10 13.23 25.76 -36.46
N GLU A 11 14.44 25.55 -37.00
CA GLU A 11 15.48 24.72 -36.39
C GLU A 11 16.56 25.57 -35.71
N ILE A 12 17.05 25.07 -34.55
CA ILE A 12 18.24 25.60 -33.85
C ILE A 12 19.40 24.66 -34.13
N LEU A 13 20.36 25.11 -34.94
CA LEU A 13 21.61 24.40 -35.17
C LEU A 13 22.62 24.75 -34.06
N ILE A 14 23.04 23.74 -33.30
CA ILE A 14 24.06 23.84 -32.26
C ILE A 14 25.33 23.18 -32.77
N ASN A 15 26.34 23.99 -33.11
CA ASN A 15 27.64 23.50 -33.57
C ASN A 15 28.64 23.52 -32.42
N PHE A 16 29.10 22.35 -31.99
CA PHE A 16 30.20 22.22 -31.04
C PHE A 16 31.49 21.76 -31.72
N GLU A 17 32.60 22.39 -31.34
CA GLU A 17 33.94 21.94 -31.69
C GLU A 17 34.36 20.91 -30.64
N ILE A 18 34.79 19.74 -31.12
CA ILE A 18 35.35 18.70 -30.28
C ILE A 18 36.82 19.10 -30.00
N PRO A 19 37.25 19.22 -28.73
CA PRO A 19 38.63 19.54 -28.39
C PRO A 19 39.63 18.56 -29.01
N GLU A 20 40.83 19.03 -29.34
CA GLU A 20 41.89 18.16 -29.85
C GLU A 20 42.15 16.97 -28.90
N GLY A 21 42.13 15.76 -29.46
CA GLY A 21 42.39 14.51 -28.73
C GLY A 21 41.15 13.67 -28.39
N ILE A 22 39.94 14.16 -28.64
CA ILE A 22 38.68 13.41 -28.43
C ILE A 22 38.14 12.92 -29.78
N LYS A 23 37.93 11.60 -29.94
CA LYS A 23 37.32 11.07 -31.18
C LYS A 23 35.80 11.03 -31.03
N LYS A 24 35.08 11.26 -32.13
CA LYS A 24 33.60 11.19 -32.17
C LYS A 24 33.06 9.83 -31.68
N SER A 25 33.80 8.75 -31.92
CA SER A 25 33.48 7.39 -31.45
C SER A 25 33.51 7.22 -29.92
N ASP A 26 34.17 8.15 -29.22
CA ASP A 26 34.36 8.08 -27.77
C ASP A 26 33.25 8.82 -27.02
N LEU A 27 32.30 9.42 -27.76
CA LEU A 27 31.17 10.17 -27.25
C LEU A 27 29.88 9.35 -27.42
N ASP A 28 29.23 9.00 -26.31
CA ASP A 28 27.86 8.48 -26.33
C ASP A 28 26.89 9.62 -26.02
N ILE A 29 26.19 10.10 -27.05
CA ILE A 29 25.24 11.22 -26.96
C ILE A 29 23.83 10.63 -26.93
N GLN A 30 23.22 10.62 -25.75
CA GLN A 30 21.84 10.17 -25.56
C GLN A 30 20.89 11.37 -25.48
N ILE A 31 19.81 11.32 -26.26
CA ILE A 31 18.81 12.39 -26.39
C ILE A 31 17.45 11.84 -25.95
N HIS A 32 16.73 12.57 -25.10
CA HIS A 32 15.40 12.19 -24.63
C HIS A 32 14.36 13.26 -24.99
N SER A 33 13.59 13.02 -26.07
CA SER A 33 12.22 13.52 -26.42
C SER A 33 12.05 13.73 -27.95
N ASN A 34 10.86 14.20 -28.45
CA ASN A 34 10.35 13.97 -29.83
C ASN A 34 10.29 15.08 -30.97
N TRP A 35 10.65 16.38 -30.82
CA TRP A 35 10.75 17.44 -31.87
C TRP A 35 11.90 18.53 -31.85
N ILE A 36 13.16 18.22 -32.15
CA ILE A 36 14.35 19.03 -32.46
C ILE A 36 15.25 18.20 -33.39
N GLN A 37 15.47 18.64 -34.63
CA GLN A 37 16.42 18.01 -35.56
C GLN A 37 17.78 18.71 -35.49
N ALA A 38 18.88 17.94 -35.41
CA ALA A 38 20.25 18.48 -35.41
C ALA A 38 21.03 17.91 -36.61
N GLY A 39 21.48 18.79 -37.51
CA GLY A 39 22.28 18.40 -38.68
C GLY A 39 23.78 18.41 -38.39
N ILE A 40 24.46 17.27 -38.61
CA ILE A 40 25.90 17.23 -38.91
C ILE A 40 26.03 17.11 -40.42
N LYS A 41 26.69 18.06 -41.10
CA LYS A 41 26.98 17.93 -42.53
C LYS A 41 27.98 16.79 -42.75
N GLU A 42 27.46 15.61 -43.09
CA GLU A 42 27.59 14.99 -44.40
C GLU A 42 26.68 13.74 -44.49
N LYS A 43 25.65 13.83 -45.35
CA LYS A 43 24.73 12.77 -45.80
C LYS A 43 24.21 11.80 -44.71
N GLU A 44 23.27 12.27 -43.89
CA GLU A 44 21.94 11.67 -43.63
C GLU A 44 21.30 12.31 -42.37
N PRO A 45 19.99 12.66 -42.38
CA PRO A 45 19.33 13.32 -41.25
C PRO A 45 18.83 12.34 -40.18
N ILE A 46 18.94 12.71 -38.90
CA ILE A 46 18.29 12.01 -37.78
C ILE A 46 17.52 13.05 -36.91
N LEU A 47 16.24 12.73 -36.65
CA LEU A 47 15.23 13.47 -35.87
C LEU A 47 15.47 13.40 -34.34
N CYS A 48 15.18 14.45 -33.57
CA CYS A 48 15.06 14.44 -32.09
C CYS A 48 14.02 15.44 -31.56
N GLY A 49 14.13 16.12 -30.39
CA GLY A 49 13.09 16.25 -29.33
C GLY A 49 12.40 17.58 -28.86
N GLU A 50 11.15 17.59 -28.29
CA GLU A 50 10.25 18.78 -28.08
C GLU A 50 10.35 19.46 -26.69
N LEU A 51 9.83 20.70 -26.61
CA LEU A 51 9.84 21.67 -25.52
C LEU A 51 8.53 21.65 -24.68
N ILE A 52 8.59 21.77 -23.35
CA ILE A 52 7.39 21.94 -22.50
C ILE A 52 7.14 23.45 -22.24
N TYR A 53 6.01 23.99 -22.73
CA TYR A 53 5.43 25.25 -22.25
C TYR A 53 4.15 24.96 -21.42
N GLY A 54 3.95 25.72 -20.34
CA GLY A 54 2.64 25.85 -19.70
C GLY A 54 1.73 26.78 -20.52
N ILE A 55 0.48 26.38 -20.69
CA ILE A 55 -0.57 27.11 -21.41
C ILE A 55 -1.28 28.08 -20.44
N ASP A 56 -1.48 29.33 -20.86
CA ASP A 56 -2.53 30.22 -20.37
C ASP A 56 -3.39 30.60 -21.59
N GLU A 57 -4.68 30.30 -21.54
CA GLU A 57 -5.51 30.08 -22.74
C GLU A 57 -6.28 31.32 -23.23
N GLU A 58 -6.08 32.52 -22.68
CA GLU A 58 -7.03 33.62 -22.95
C GLU A 58 -6.57 34.86 -23.71
N ASN A 59 -5.29 35.07 -24.08
CA ASN A 59 -4.96 36.27 -24.88
C ASN A 59 -3.85 36.06 -25.92
N SER A 60 -4.28 35.88 -27.16
CA SER A 60 -3.47 35.72 -28.36
C SER A 60 -3.08 37.07 -28.98
N LYS A 61 -1.84 37.52 -28.71
CA LYS A 61 -1.00 38.33 -29.62
C LYS A 61 0.46 37.98 -29.38
N TRP A 62 1.11 37.42 -30.40
CA TRP A 62 2.47 36.90 -30.34
C TRP A 62 3.50 38.04 -30.47
N ASP A 63 4.28 38.28 -29.41
CA ASP A 63 5.56 39.00 -29.49
C ASP A 63 6.67 37.96 -29.21
N PHE A 64 7.54 37.72 -30.19
CA PHE A 64 8.54 36.64 -30.18
C PHE A 64 9.80 36.97 -29.35
N ASN A 65 9.79 38.06 -28.59
CA ASN A 65 10.98 38.60 -27.93
C ASN A 65 11.31 38.03 -26.53
N GLU A 66 10.53 37.06 -26.01
CA GLU A 66 10.59 36.72 -24.58
C GLU A 66 10.90 35.25 -24.20
N LYS A 67 11.36 34.40 -25.12
CA LYS A 67 11.41 32.94 -24.85
C LYS A 67 12.79 32.30 -25.05
N GLY A 68 13.44 31.92 -23.93
CA GLY A 68 14.71 31.18 -23.91
C GLY A 68 14.54 29.66 -23.81
N TYR A 69 15.49 28.91 -24.39
CA TYR A 69 15.48 27.45 -24.58
C TYR A 69 16.28 26.68 -23.50
N LEU A 70 15.96 25.40 -23.30
CA LEU A 70 16.70 24.46 -22.44
C LEU A 70 17.31 23.36 -23.32
N VAL A 71 18.63 23.15 -23.24
CA VAL A 71 19.32 22.07 -23.95
C VAL A 71 20.21 21.34 -22.95
N ILE A 72 19.94 20.06 -22.73
CA ILE A 72 20.72 19.18 -21.86
C ILE A 72 21.50 18.23 -22.76
N ILE A 73 22.83 18.27 -22.73
CA ILE A 73 23.69 17.34 -23.48
C ILE A 73 24.50 16.54 -22.47
N THR A 74 24.28 15.23 -22.46
CA THR A 74 25.05 14.27 -21.67
C THR A 74 26.20 13.73 -22.51
N LEU A 75 27.45 13.91 -22.06
CA LEU A 75 28.63 13.30 -22.66
C LEU A 75 29.19 12.26 -21.68
N LYS A 76 29.05 10.98 -22.00
CA LYS A 76 29.56 9.90 -21.16
C LYS A 76 30.92 9.45 -21.68
N LYS A 77 32.00 9.75 -20.95
CA LYS A 77 33.28 9.05 -21.13
C LYS A 77 33.22 7.76 -20.32
N LYS A 78 33.73 6.65 -20.88
CA LYS A 78 33.66 5.30 -20.27
C LYS A 78 34.17 5.22 -18.81
N GLU A 79 34.96 6.19 -18.35
CA GLU A 79 35.58 6.21 -17.02
C GLU A 79 35.52 7.57 -16.30
N SER A 80 34.78 8.57 -16.82
CA SER A 80 34.55 9.84 -16.11
C SER A 80 33.19 10.46 -16.46
N THR A 81 32.45 10.88 -15.43
CA THR A 81 31.22 11.66 -15.57
C THR A 81 31.60 13.13 -15.61
N GLU A 82 31.91 13.65 -16.80
CA GLU A 82 32.04 15.10 -16.98
C GLU A 82 30.67 15.66 -17.37
N TRP A 83 30.15 16.57 -16.55
CA TRP A 83 28.90 17.28 -16.81
C TRP A 83 29.21 18.58 -17.54
N MET A 84 28.58 18.83 -18.69
CA MET A 84 28.60 20.14 -19.34
C MET A 84 27.24 20.80 -19.12
N LEU A 85 27.20 21.78 -18.22
CA LEU A 85 25.99 22.48 -17.83
C LEU A 85 25.82 23.75 -18.70
N ILE A 86 24.77 23.82 -19.51
CA ILE A 86 24.41 25.04 -20.25
C ILE A 86 23.30 25.74 -19.46
N ILE A 87 23.64 26.90 -18.90
CA ILE A 87 22.79 27.69 -18.00
C ILE A 87 21.97 28.70 -18.82
N LYS A 88 20.65 28.75 -18.59
CA LYS A 88 19.81 29.84 -19.10
C LYS A 88 20.05 31.10 -18.27
N ASN A 89 20.51 32.15 -18.94
CA ASN A 89 20.39 33.53 -18.47
C ASN A 89 19.08 34.10 -19.03
N ASP A 90 18.31 34.83 -18.22
CA ASP A 90 17.38 35.80 -18.80
C ASP A 90 18.17 36.87 -19.59
N TYR A 91 17.51 37.71 -20.41
CA TYR A 91 18.20 38.77 -21.19
C TYR A 91 18.98 39.76 -20.27
N GLN A 92 18.78 39.68 -18.94
CA GLN A 92 19.50 40.45 -17.91
C GLN A 92 20.70 39.69 -17.28
N GLY A 93 20.98 38.44 -17.68
CA GLY A 93 22.11 37.66 -17.16
C GLY A 93 21.84 36.88 -15.87
N LYS A 94 20.59 36.72 -15.43
CA LYS A 94 20.23 36.00 -14.20
C LYS A 94 19.79 34.57 -14.50
N ILE A 95 20.35 33.65 -13.71
CA ILE A 95 20.02 32.22 -13.74
C ILE A 95 18.59 32.01 -13.22
N ASP A 96 17.78 31.16 -13.84
CA ASP A 96 16.43 30.84 -13.33
C ASP A 96 16.46 29.85 -12.14
N SER A 97 15.32 29.69 -11.47
CA SER A 97 15.24 28.88 -10.24
C SER A 97 15.44 27.38 -10.46
N ASN A 98 15.05 26.84 -11.63
CA ASN A 98 15.24 25.43 -11.97
C ASN A 98 16.71 25.15 -12.30
N SER A 99 17.33 26.05 -13.07
CA SER A 99 18.77 26.00 -13.37
C SER A 99 19.61 26.05 -12.08
N GLU A 100 19.26 26.90 -11.12
CA GLU A 100 19.93 26.92 -9.80
C GLU A 100 19.71 25.64 -8.99
N PHE A 101 18.54 25.01 -9.10
CA PHE A 101 18.32 23.72 -8.46
C PHE A 101 19.19 22.62 -9.09
N ILE A 102 19.29 22.57 -10.41
CA ILE A 102 20.15 21.61 -11.12
C ILE A 102 21.63 21.85 -10.75
N LEU A 103 22.07 23.12 -10.71
CA LEU A 103 23.40 23.49 -10.21
C LEU A 103 23.64 22.96 -8.79
N SER A 104 22.64 23.02 -7.91
CA SER A 104 22.77 22.49 -6.56
C SER A 104 23.03 20.99 -6.53
N ILE A 105 22.34 20.22 -7.38
CA ILE A 105 22.53 18.76 -7.52
C ILE A 105 23.91 18.48 -8.11
N PHE A 106 24.31 19.21 -9.15
CA PHE A 106 25.64 19.04 -9.75
C PHE A 106 26.76 19.23 -8.73
N TYR A 107 26.72 20.29 -7.92
CA TYR A 107 27.76 20.50 -6.90
C TYR A 107 27.67 19.52 -5.73
N GLU A 108 26.49 18.99 -5.42
CA GLU A 108 26.32 17.90 -4.46
C GLU A 108 26.99 16.61 -4.95
N ASP A 109 26.82 16.24 -6.22
CA ASP A 109 27.51 15.08 -6.83
C ASP A 109 29.04 15.24 -6.81
N GLN A 110 29.52 16.47 -6.98
CA GLN A 110 30.94 16.82 -6.85
C GLN A 110 31.41 16.92 -5.39
N LYS A 111 30.52 16.71 -4.41
CA LYS A 111 30.77 16.86 -2.96
C LYS A 111 31.20 18.28 -2.54
N ASP A 112 30.92 19.28 -3.37
CA ASP A 112 31.06 20.70 -3.03
C ASP A 112 29.75 21.20 -2.40
N TYR A 113 29.48 20.73 -1.18
CA TYR A 113 28.24 21.01 -0.47
C TYR A 113 28.03 22.50 -0.15
N SER A 114 29.12 23.28 -0.11
CA SER A 114 29.06 24.73 0.07
C SER A 114 28.41 25.40 -1.14
N LYS A 115 28.87 25.09 -2.36
CA LYS A 115 28.23 25.59 -3.58
C LYS A 115 26.85 24.98 -3.80
N ALA A 116 26.67 23.70 -3.49
CA ALA A 116 25.36 23.06 -3.56
C ALA A 116 24.33 23.82 -2.72
N LEU A 117 24.68 24.13 -1.47
CA LEU A 117 23.83 24.91 -0.56
C LEU A 117 23.56 26.33 -1.07
N GLN A 118 24.58 26.99 -1.63
CA GLN A 118 24.45 28.34 -2.19
C GLN A 118 23.40 28.38 -3.31
N TYR A 119 23.52 27.48 -4.29
CA TYR A 119 22.58 27.41 -5.42
C TYR A 119 21.19 26.93 -4.98
N LEU A 120 21.12 25.96 -4.06
CA LEU A 120 19.86 25.50 -3.48
C LEU A 120 19.12 26.65 -2.77
N SER A 121 19.85 27.45 -2.00
CA SER A 121 19.32 28.62 -1.29
C SER A 121 18.86 29.72 -2.24
N SER A 122 19.61 29.96 -3.32
CA SER A 122 19.22 30.92 -4.36
C SER A 122 17.93 30.49 -5.07
N SER A 123 17.85 29.21 -5.45
CA SER A 123 16.68 28.60 -6.07
C SER A 123 15.45 28.66 -5.15
N ALA A 124 15.63 28.37 -3.86
CA ALA A 124 14.58 28.46 -2.85
C ALA A 124 14.09 29.90 -2.62
N LYS A 125 14.98 30.92 -2.69
CA LYS A 125 14.57 32.34 -2.63
C LYS A 125 13.66 32.72 -3.80
N LYS A 126 13.82 32.08 -4.95
CA LYS A 126 12.95 32.23 -6.12
C LYS A 126 11.70 31.34 -6.06
N SER A 127 11.41 30.75 -4.90
CA SER A 127 10.24 29.92 -4.65
C SER A 127 10.17 28.62 -5.46
N HIS A 128 11.31 28.07 -5.90
CA HIS A 128 11.33 26.72 -6.47
C HIS A 128 10.91 25.68 -5.42
N LEU A 129 9.85 24.92 -5.72
CA LEU A 129 9.19 24.04 -4.75
C LEU A 129 10.12 23.00 -4.13
N ILE A 130 10.89 22.29 -4.96
CA ILE A 130 11.78 21.22 -4.51
C ILE A 130 12.95 21.81 -3.70
N SER A 131 13.43 22.99 -4.09
CA SER A 131 14.50 23.68 -3.35
C SER A 131 14.04 24.14 -1.98
N LEU A 132 12.81 24.67 -1.88
CA LEU A 132 12.19 25.01 -0.59
C LEU A 132 12.10 23.77 0.31
N TYR A 133 11.65 22.64 -0.24
CA TYR A 133 11.54 21.37 0.49
C TYR A 133 12.90 20.87 0.97
N LYS A 134 13.87 20.74 0.06
CA LYS A 134 15.20 20.20 0.36
C LYS A 134 15.94 21.09 1.37
N LEU A 135 15.91 22.40 1.18
CA LEU A 135 16.53 23.33 2.11
C LEU A 135 15.85 23.29 3.50
N ALA A 136 14.52 23.17 3.54
CA ALA A 136 13.80 23.01 4.81
C ALA A 136 14.21 21.72 5.54
N ALA A 137 14.34 20.61 4.80
CA ALA A 137 14.80 19.34 5.35
C ALA A 137 16.23 19.43 5.89
N LEU A 138 17.15 20.12 5.19
CA LEU A 138 18.52 20.34 5.66
C LEU A 138 18.55 21.09 7.00
N TYR A 139 17.71 22.12 7.17
CA TYR A 139 17.61 22.85 8.44
C TYR A 139 17.05 22.01 9.60
N ILE A 140 16.33 20.93 9.34
CA ILE A 140 15.66 20.10 10.36
C ILE A 140 16.46 18.84 10.68
N ILE A 141 16.82 18.07 9.67
CA ILE A 141 17.46 16.74 9.81
C ILE A 141 18.95 16.87 10.09
N ASN A 142 19.57 17.99 9.67
CA ASN A 142 21.01 18.23 9.79
C ASN A 142 21.87 17.19 9.05
N ASP A 143 21.96 17.29 7.72
CA ASP A 143 22.95 16.50 6.97
C ASP A 143 24.36 17.04 7.25
N SER A 144 25.20 16.22 7.88
CA SER A 144 26.58 16.58 8.27
C SER A 144 27.47 16.98 7.10
N ASN A 145 27.11 16.62 5.87
CA ASN A 145 27.84 17.04 4.67
C ASN A 145 27.65 18.52 4.34
N TYR A 146 26.48 19.07 4.67
CA TYR A 146 26.14 20.45 4.35
C TYR A 146 26.66 21.41 5.43
N PRO A 147 27.31 22.52 5.05
CA PRO A 147 27.78 23.53 6.00
C PRO A 147 26.62 24.43 6.46
N ILE A 148 25.61 23.83 7.06
CA ILE A 148 24.38 24.47 7.51
C ILE A 148 24.14 24.11 8.98
N THR A 149 23.81 25.11 9.80
CA THR A 149 23.45 24.86 11.20
C THR A 149 21.95 24.57 11.30
N PRO A 150 21.54 23.52 12.04
CA PRO A 150 20.13 23.20 12.24
C PRO A 150 19.36 24.37 12.81
N ASN A 151 18.21 24.65 12.21
CA ASN A 151 17.31 25.71 12.64
C ASN A 151 15.87 25.37 12.25
N TYR A 152 15.12 24.84 13.20
CA TYR A 152 13.74 24.45 12.99
C TYR A 152 12.83 25.61 12.58
N GLU A 153 13.08 26.85 13.04
CA GLU A 153 12.26 28.01 12.64
C GLU A 153 12.46 28.35 11.16
N MET A 154 13.70 28.27 10.66
CA MET A 154 14.00 28.45 9.24
C MET A 154 13.39 27.32 8.40
N GLY A 155 13.53 26.07 8.85
CA GLY A 155 12.91 24.92 8.20
C GLY A 155 11.38 25.04 8.14
N PHE A 156 10.74 25.41 9.25
CA PHE A 156 9.31 25.65 9.33
C PHE A 156 8.86 26.77 8.37
N SER A 157 9.59 27.90 8.33
CA SER A 157 9.29 29.01 7.42
C SER A 157 9.37 28.60 5.95
N LEU A 158 10.37 27.80 5.58
CA LEU A 158 10.53 27.28 4.21
C LEU A 158 9.44 26.28 3.84
N PHE A 159 9.08 25.35 4.74
CA PHE A 159 7.93 24.46 4.52
C PHE A 159 6.62 25.24 4.42
N LYS A 160 6.42 26.30 5.21
CA LYS A 160 5.27 27.20 5.06
C LYS A 160 5.23 27.88 3.70
N LYS A 161 6.37 28.25 3.12
CA LYS A 161 6.45 28.79 1.75
C LYS A 161 6.09 27.72 0.72
N ALA A 162 6.62 26.50 0.84
CA ALA A 162 6.28 25.39 -0.05
C ALA A 162 4.80 24.99 0.04
N ALA A 163 4.22 24.99 1.25
CA ALA A 163 2.81 24.69 1.49
C ALA A 163 1.84 25.71 0.85
N LYS A 164 2.28 26.94 0.57
CA LYS A 164 1.48 27.92 -0.19
C LYS A 164 1.29 27.51 -1.65
N GLN A 165 2.15 26.65 -2.18
CA GLN A 165 2.03 26.08 -3.53
C GLN A 165 1.21 24.77 -3.52
N ASN A 166 0.47 24.48 -2.44
CA ASN A 166 -0.37 23.29 -2.27
C ASN A 166 0.37 21.94 -2.40
N SER A 167 1.70 21.91 -2.21
CA SER A 167 2.43 20.65 -2.08
C SER A 167 1.92 19.86 -0.87
N SER A 168 1.38 18.67 -1.13
CA SER A 168 0.81 17.79 -0.11
C SER A 168 1.85 17.37 0.94
N THR A 169 3.08 17.08 0.51
CA THR A 169 4.21 16.81 1.42
C THR A 169 4.56 18.01 2.27
N ALA A 170 4.63 19.22 1.70
CA ALA A 170 4.93 20.42 2.50
C ALA A 170 3.80 20.75 3.49
N LEU A 171 2.54 20.58 3.09
CA LEU A 171 1.38 20.72 3.96
C LEU A 171 1.45 19.75 5.14
N PHE A 172 1.77 18.48 4.88
CA PHE A 172 1.99 17.47 5.91
C PHE A 172 3.12 17.87 6.87
N MET A 173 4.28 18.27 6.35
CA MET A 173 5.43 18.68 7.17
C MET A 173 5.12 19.89 8.06
N VAL A 174 4.37 20.89 7.55
CA VAL A 174 3.90 22.01 8.37
C VAL A 174 2.95 21.52 9.47
N GLY A 175 2.05 20.59 9.17
CA GLY A 175 1.18 19.96 10.17
C GLY A 175 1.98 19.28 11.28
N ASN A 176 3.02 18.53 10.90
CA ASN A 176 3.89 17.83 11.84
C ASN A 176 4.66 18.79 12.75
N LEU A 177 5.19 19.89 12.20
CA LEU A 177 5.90 20.90 12.99
C LEU A 177 4.99 21.66 13.96
N TYR A 178 3.73 21.92 13.58
CA TYR A 178 2.74 22.43 14.53
C TYR A 178 2.37 21.39 15.61
N CYS A 179 2.33 20.11 15.26
CA CYS A 179 2.04 19.02 16.18
C CYS A 179 3.17 18.83 17.20
N SER A 180 4.44 18.88 16.77
CA SER A 180 5.59 18.71 17.66
C SER A 180 5.99 20.00 18.39
N GLY A 181 5.62 21.18 17.87
CA GLY A 181 6.11 22.47 18.38
C GLY A 181 7.59 22.73 18.06
N GLN A 182 8.14 22.04 17.06
CA GLN A 182 9.52 22.27 16.62
C GLN A 182 9.58 23.44 15.63
N GLY A 183 10.33 24.49 15.99
CA GLY A 183 10.46 25.69 15.14
C GLY A 183 9.22 26.58 15.11
N CYS A 184 8.20 26.27 15.92
CA CYS A 184 7.02 27.09 16.12
C CYS A 184 6.33 26.71 17.44
N GLN A 185 5.40 27.55 17.93
CA GLN A 185 4.59 27.15 19.09
C GLN A 185 3.66 25.99 18.72
N GLN A 186 3.68 24.92 19.54
CA GLN A 186 2.82 23.76 19.38
C GLN A 186 1.34 24.17 19.28
N ASN A 187 0.63 23.63 18.29
CA ASN A 187 -0.77 23.96 18.05
C ASN A 187 -1.48 22.84 17.28
N PHE A 188 -2.25 22.02 18.00
CA PHE A 188 -2.92 20.84 17.42
C PHE A 188 -4.05 21.22 16.47
N ILE A 189 -4.79 22.31 16.73
CA ILE A 189 -5.82 22.81 15.82
C ILE A 189 -5.21 23.24 14.46
N LYS A 190 -4.03 23.84 14.47
CA LYS A 190 -3.30 24.15 13.22
C LYS A 190 -2.79 22.88 12.57
N ALA A 191 -2.22 21.94 13.33
CA ALA A 191 -1.76 20.65 12.82
C ALA A 191 -2.89 19.90 12.09
N GLU A 192 -4.05 19.77 12.74
CA GLU A 192 -5.27 19.16 12.19
C GLU A 192 -5.66 19.80 10.84
N LYS A 193 -5.73 21.13 10.78
CA LYS A 193 -6.06 21.85 9.54
C LYS A 193 -5.06 21.56 8.42
N TYR A 194 -3.77 21.54 8.75
CA TYR A 194 -2.73 21.25 7.76
C TYR A 194 -2.75 19.78 7.31
N TYR A 195 -3.01 18.83 8.21
CA TYR A 195 -3.15 17.42 7.84
C TYR A 195 -4.39 17.18 6.99
N LYS A 196 -5.55 17.77 7.31
CA LYS A 196 -6.75 17.70 6.46
C LYS A 196 -6.46 18.21 5.05
N LYS A 197 -5.83 19.39 4.95
CA LYS A 197 -5.44 19.95 3.65
C LYS A 197 -4.41 19.09 2.93
N ALA A 198 -3.44 18.50 3.63
CA ALA A 198 -2.46 17.59 3.04
C ALA A 198 -3.14 16.35 2.45
N LEU A 199 -4.09 15.76 3.18
CA LEU A 199 -4.88 14.61 2.74
C LEU A 199 -5.71 14.94 1.49
N GLU A 200 -6.40 16.08 1.48
CA GLU A 200 -7.14 16.60 0.31
C GLU A 200 -6.24 16.82 -0.93
N ASN A 201 -4.95 17.11 -0.72
CA ASN A 201 -3.97 17.30 -1.80
C ASN A 201 -3.17 16.02 -2.11
N GLY A 202 -3.58 14.85 -1.58
CA GLY A 202 -3.03 13.54 -1.93
C GLY A 202 -1.94 13.00 -1.00
N SER A 203 -1.67 13.64 0.14
CA SER A 203 -0.77 13.09 1.17
C SER A 203 -1.52 12.08 2.04
N GLN A 204 -1.46 10.81 1.66
CA GLN A 204 -2.21 9.77 2.38
C GLN A 204 -1.69 9.49 3.79
N ILE A 205 -0.39 9.71 4.02
CA ILE A 205 0.21 9.62 5.35
C ILE A 205 -0.45 10.59 6.34
N ALA A 206 -0.97 11.74 5.87
CA ALA A 206 -1.68 12.69 6.73
C ALA A 206 -2.94 12.09 7.38
N GLY A 207 -3.58 11.10 6.74
CA GLY A 207 -4.71 10.36 7.32
C GLY A 207 -4.31 9.58 8.57
N VAL A 208 -3.12 8.96 8.57
CA VAL A 208 -2.57 8.26 9.74
C VAL A 208 -2.39 9.22 10.92
N TYR A 209 -1.79 10.38 10.65
CA TYR A 209 -1.51 11.38 11.68
C TYR A 209 -2.77 12.09 12.18
N LEU A 210 -3.81 12.25 11.35
CA LEU A 210 -5.13 12.69 11.81
C LEU A 210 -5.74 11.67 12.77
N GLY A 211 -5.67 10.38 12.43
CA GLY A 211 -6.14 9.33 13.33
C GLY A 211 -5.43 9.37 14.68
N ASN A 212 -4.10 9.50 14.66
CA ASN A 212 -3.29 9.63 15.87
C ASN A 212 -3.66 10.88 16.69
N LEU A 213 -3.92 12.01 16.02
CA LEU A 213 -4.29 13.26 16.68
C LEU A 213 -5.62 13.15 17.42
N TYR A 214 -6.65 12.54 16.81
CA TYR A 214 -7.93 12.32 17.49
C TYR A 214 -7.86 11.23 18.56
N PHE A 215 -7.02 10.20 18.37
CA PHE A 215 -6.83 9.16 19.38
C PHE A 215 -6.19 9.69 20.67
N GLN A 216 -5.26 10.64 20.54
CA GLN A 216 -4.58 11.26 21.67
C GLN A 216 -5.37 12.44 22.26
N GLY A 217 -6.02 13.23 21.41
CA GLY A 217 -6.64 14.51 21.80
C GLY A 217 -5.61 15.55 22.28
N GLY A 218 -6.09 16.58 22.99
CA GLY A 218 -5.26 17.60 23.63
C GLY A 218 -5.18 18.94 22.89
N ASN A 219 -4.73 20.00 23.58
CA ASN A 219 -4.52 21.36 23.04
C ASN A 219 -5.66 21.88 22.12
N GLY A 220 -6.91 21.61 22.50
CA GLY A 220 -8.11 22.03 21.78
C GLY A 220 -8.65 21.04 20.73
N ILE A 221 -8.06 19.86 20.61
CA ILE A 221 -8.63 18.70 19.92
C ILE A 221 -9.28 17.78 20.96
N GLU A 222 -10.56 17.48 20.77
CA GLU A 222 -11.25 16.49 21.60
C GLU A 222 -10.82 15.08 21.20
N GLN A 223 -10.55 14.25 22.20
CA GLN A 223 -10.20 12.86 21.98
C GLN A 223 -11.42 12.10 21.43
N SER A 224 -11.24 11.36 20.33
CA SER A 224 -12.31 10.58 19.70
C SER A 224 -11.74 9.33 19.07
N ASP A 225 -12.00 8.18 19.70
CA ASP A 225 -11.64 6.87 19.15
C ASP A 225 -12.39 6.61 17.83
N GLU A 226 -13.64 7.05 17.72
CA GLU A 226 -14.45 6.92 16.49
C GLU A 226 -13.80 7.64 15.30
N LEU A 227 -13.39 8.90 15.48
CA LEU A 227 -12.70 9.64 14.42
C LEU A 227 -11.33 9.03 14.12
N ALA A 228 -10.61 8.58 15.15
CA ALA A 228 -9.32 7.92 14.96
C ALA A 228 -9.45 6.66 14.08
N ILE A 229 -10.38 5.77 14.44
CA ILE A 229 -10.67 4.55 13.69
C ILE A 229 -11.13 4.88 12.28
N LYS A 230 -11.95 5.92 12.08
CA LYS A 230 -12.38 6.34 10.74
C LYS A 230 -11.18 6.72 9.86
N TYR A 231 -10.33 7.63 10.34
CA TYR A 231 -9.17 8.08 9.57
C TYR A 231 -8.15 6.96 9.32
N TRP A 232 -7.90 6.10 10.30
CA TRP A 232 -7.04 4.94 10.12
C TRP A 232 -7.65 3.91 9.17
N THR A 233 -8.96 3.67 9.21
CA THR A 233 -9.67 2.77 8.28
C THR A 233 -9.50 3.26 6.85
N ASP A 234 -9.75 4.55 6.60
CA ASP A 234 -9.58 5.14 5.28
C ASP A 234 -8.11 5.05 4.81
N ALA A 235 -7.15 5.33 5.69
CA ALA A 235 -5.72 5.22 5.40
C ALA A 235 -5.27 3.78 5.12
N ALA A 236 -5.82 2.80 5.85
CA ALA A 236 -5.49 1.38 5.67
C ALA A 236 -6.09 0.81 4.39
N LEU A 237 -7.38 1.02 4.16
CA LEU A 237 -8.11 0.32 3.08
C LEU A 237 -7.99 1.00 1.73
N ASN A 238 -7.97 2.33 1.68
CA ASN A 238 -7.94 3.06 0.41
C ASN A 238 -6.51 3.45 0.00
N ASN A 239 -5.60 3.56 0.96
CA ASN A 239 -4.26 4.10 0.74
C ASN A 239 -3.13 3.16 1.19
N PHE A 240 -3.49 1.95 1.61
CA PHE A 240 -2.56 0.88 1.99
C PHE A 240 -1.49 1.33 2.98
N GLN A 241 -1.85 2.20 3.94
CA GLN A 241 -0.91 2.72 4.94
C GLN A 241 -0.67 1.68 6.05
N PRO A 242 0.53 1.09 6.14
CA PRO A 242 0.78 -0.03 7.03
C PRO A 242 0.71 0.38 8.52
N GLU A 243 1.13 1.61 8.84
CA GLU A 243 1.02 2.18 10.18
C GLU A 243 -0.44 2.31 10.65
N ALA A 244 -1.38 2.64 9.74
CA ALA A 244 -2.79 2.67 10.08
C ALA A 244 -3.36 1.27 10.36
N MET A 245 -2.92 0.27 9.59
CA MET A 245 -3.29 -1.12 9.82
C MET A 245 -2.82 -1.60 11.19
N LYS A 246 -1.60 -1.23 11.61
CA LYS A 246 -1.12 -1.48 12.97
C LYS A 246 -2.07 -0.89 14.01
N GLN A 247 -2.43 0.39 13.88
CA GLN A 247 -3.34 1.02 14.85
C GLN A 247 -4.70 0.31 14.90
N LEU A 248 -5.29 -0.05 13.74
CA LEU A 248 -6.56 -0.80 13.70
C LEU A 248 -6.44 -2.19 14.34
N ALA A 249 -5.31 -2.88 14.16
CA ALA A 249 -5.07 -4.16 14.82
C ALA A 249 -5.09 -4.01 16.35
N ILE A 250 -4.38 -3.01 16.87
CA ILE A 250 -4.35 -2.71 18.31
C ILE A 250 -5.77 -2.41 18.82
N MET A 251 -6.52 -1.56 18.11
CA MET A 251 -7.90 -1.21 18.51
C MET A 251 -8.82 -2.43 18.54
N HIS A 252 -8.70 -3.36 17.60
CA HIS A 252 -9.47 -4.61 17.58
C HIS A 252 -9.03 -5.64 18.62
N THR A 253 -7.74 -5.70 18.98
CA THR A 253 -7.25 -6.55 20.08
C THR A 253 -7.79 -6.05 21.42
N LEU A 254 -7.72 -4.73 21.65
CA LEU A 254 -8.13 -4.11 22.90
C LEU A 254 -9.66 -3.93 23.02
N GLY A 255 -10.37 -3.86 21.90
CA GLY A 255 -11.79 -3.52 21.87
C GLY A 255 -12.08 -2.06 22.19
N ARG A 256 -11.14 -1.17 21.83
CA ARG A 256 -11.26 0.26 22.09
C ARG A 256 -11.86 0.93 20.85
N GLY A 257 -12.98 1.61 21.01
CA GLY A 257 -13.71 2.27 19.90
C GLY A 257 -14.30 1.33 18.83
N VAL A 258 -13.92 0.05 18.83
CA VAL A 258 -14.48 -1.04 18.01
C VAL A 258 -14.72 -2.28 18.86
N GLU A 259 -15.57 -3.18 18.39
CA GLU A 259 -15.73 -4.49 19.00
C GLU A 259 -14.41 -5.30 18.94
N LYS A 260 -14.12 -6.04 20.02
CA LYS A 260 -12.99 -6.97 20.08
C LYS A 260 -13.09 -7.98 18.95
N ASN A 261 -12.05 -8.08 18.13
CA ASN A 261 -12.02 -9.02 17.02
C ASN A 261 -10.58 -9.44 16.69
N PHE A 262 -10.14 -10.52 17.31
CA PHE A 262 -8.78 -11.05 17.18
C PHE A 262 -8.44 -11.53 15.76
N ASN A 263 -9.44 -12.02 15.01
CA ASN A 263 -9.25 -12.40 13.62
C ASN A 263 -9.01 -11.19 12.71
N LYS A 264 -9.79 -10.10 12.89
CA LYS A 264 -9.54 -8.84 12.18
C LYS A 264 -8.19 -8.24 12.57
N ALA A 265 -7.86 -8.25 13.86
CA ALA A 265 -6.57 -7.76 14.34
C ALA A 265 -5.39 -8.52 13.70
N LYS A 266 -5.43 -9.86 13.70
CA LYS A 266 -4.45 -10.70 13.00
C LYS A 266 -4.39 -10.40 11.50
N GLY A 267 -5.54 -10.21 10.86
CA GLY A 267 -5.62 -9.82 9.46
C GLY A 267 -4.91 -8.51 9.17
N TYR A 268 -5.17 -7.47 9.97
CA TYR A 268 -4.50 -6.18 9.84
C TYR A 268 -3.00 -6.25 10.10
N ILE A 269 -2.54 -7.02 11.10
CA ILE A 269 -1.10 -7.24 11.35
C ILE A 269 -0.44 -7.89 10.13
N ASN A 270 -1.04 -8.95 9.60
CA ASN A 270 -0.50 -9.65 8.44
C ASN A 270 -0.42 -8.72 7.21
N LEU A 271 -1.46 -7.91 6.98
CA LEU A 271 -1.45 -6.91 5.90
C LEU A 271 -0.36 -5.86 6.12
N ALA A 272 -0.24 -5.31 7.34
CA ALA A 272 0.77 -4.32 7.67
C ALA A 272 2.18 -4.85 7.41
N LEU A 273 2.52 -6.03 7.94
CA LEU A 273 3.82 -6.66 7.78
C LEU A 273 4.12 -7.10 6.35
N SER A 274 3.08 -7.42 5.56
CA SER A 274 3.26 -7.74 4.14
C SER A 274 3.63 -6.53 3.29
N LEU A 275 3.18 -5.33 3.69
CA LEU A 275 3.47 -4.08 2.99
C LEU A 275 4.76 -3.44 3.49
N ASP A 276 5.01 -3.53 4.80
CA ASP A 276 6.21 -3.02 5.44
C ASP A 276 6.64 -3.95 6.58
N SER A 277 7.67 -4.76 6.33
CA SER A 277 8.22 -5.70 7.31
C SER A 277 8.98 -5.02 8.45
N SER A 278 9.22 -3.70 8.37
CA SER A 278 9.86 -2.93 9.45
C SER A 278 8.88 -2.46 10.52
N ILE A 279 7.57 -2.66 10.31
CA ILE A 279 6.57 -2.32 11.31
C ILE A 279 6.72 -3.17 12.57
N GLU A 280 6.93 -2.48 13.68
CA GLU A 280 6.93 -3.08 15.01
C GLU A 280 5.51 -3.12 15.56
N ILE A 281 5.02 -4.32 15.85
CA ILE A 281 3.79 -4.55 16.60
C ILE A 281 4.17 -4.73 18.08
N PRO A 282 3.49 -4.05 19.02
CA PRO A 282 3.77 -4.22 20.44
C PRO A 282 3.66 -5.70 20.88
N GLU A 283 4.64 -6.17 21.65
CA GLU A 283 4.74 -7.59 22.05
C GLU A 283 3.53 -8.04 22.90
N ASP A 284 3.03 -7.16 23.77
CA ASP A 284 1.83 -7.38 24.59
C ASP A 284 0.58 -7.63 23.72
N ILE A 285 0.47 -6.92 22.61
CA ILE A 285 -0.63 -7.09 21.65
C ILE A 285 -0.50 -8.44 20.93
N LEU A 286 0.71 -8.86 20.56
CA LEU A 286 0.96 -10.16 19.93
C LEU A 286 0.68 -11.32 20.90
N GLU A 287 1.13 -11.21 22.15
CA GLU A 287 0.90 -12.21 23.20
C GLU A 287 -0.60 -12.37 23.47
N GLN A 288 -1.31 -11.26 23.65
CA GLN A 288 -2.76 -11.28 23.86
C GLN A 288 -3.50 -11.90 22.66
N LEU A 289 -3.08 -11.58 21.43
CA LEU A 289 -3.66 -12.17 20.22
C LEU A 289 -3.42 -13.68 20.15
N GLN A 290 -2.22 -14.13 20.49
CA GLN A 290 -1.87 -15.54 20.45
C GLN A 290 -2.73 -16.35 21.44
N ILE A 291 -2.76 -15.93 22.71
CA ILE A 291 -3.51 -16.62 23.77
C ILE A 291 -4.99 -16.74 23.39
N GLU A 292 -5.58 -15.65 22.91
CA GLU A 292 -7.02 -15.63 22.63
C GLU A 292 -7.40 -16.42 21.37
N LEU A 293 -6.54 -16.43 20.35
CA LEU A 293 -6.76 -17.27 19.16
C LEU A 293 -6.57 -18.76 19.48
N GLU A 294 -5.65 -19.11 20.38
CA GLU A 294 -5.50 -20.48 20.89
C GLU A 294 -6.76 -20.91 21.67
N ASN A 295 -7.24 -20.08 22.60
CA ASN A 295 -8.48 -20.32 23.34
C ASN A 295 -9.68 -20.51 22.40
N GLN A 296 -9.83 -19.67 21.37
CA GLN A 296 -10.92 -19.79 20.40
C GLN A 296 -10.85 -21.10 19.60
N ASN A 297 -9.65 -21.55 19.24
CA ASN A 297 -9.46 -22.83 18.56
C ASN A 297 -9.78 -24.02 19.48
N GLU A 298 -9.44 -23.95 20.76
CA GLU A 298 -9.80 -24.99 21.73
C GLU A 298 -11.31 -25.08 21.94
N ILE A 299 -11.98 -23.94 22.15
CA ILE A 299 -13.45 -23.88 22.28
C ILE A 299 -14.13 -24.44 21.02
N GLN A 300 -13.59 -24.13 19.84
CA GLN A 300 -14.13 -24.64 18.58
C GLN A 300 -13.99 -26.16 18.49
N LYS A 301 -12.83 -26.72 18.85
CA LYS A 301 -12.60 -28.17 18.90
C LYS A 301 -13.51 -28.87 19.90
N GLU A 302 -13.77 -28.26 21.06
CA GLU A 302 -14.69 -28.81 22.06
C GLU A 302 -16.14 -28.86 21.54
N LYS A 303 -16.61 -27.78 20.90
CA LYS A 303 -17.94 -27.75 20.26
C LYS A 303 -18.09 -28.78 19.15
N GLU A 304 -17.02 -29.02 18.38
CA GLU A 304 -17.00 -30.07 17.36
C GLU A 304 -17.11 -31.47 17.98
N LYS A 305 -16.36 -31.74 19.04
CA LYS A 305 -16.46 -33.00 19.80
C LYS A 305 -17.84 -33.20 20.44
N GLU A 306 -18.47 -32.14 20.94
CA GLU A 306 -19.83 -32.22 21.49
C GLU A 306 -20.85 -32.56 20.40
N LYS A 307 -20.78 -31.90 19.24
CA LYS A 307 -21.63 -32.24 18.08
C LYS A 307 -21.42 -33.68 17.61
N GLU A 308 -20.18 -34.16 17.61
CA GLU A 308 -19.87 -35.55 17.27
C GLU A 308 -20.49 -36.52 18.27
N LYS A 309 -20.41 -36.25 19.57
CA LYS A 309 -21.07 -37.06 20.61
C LYS A 309 -22.59 -37.04 20.47
N GLU A 310 -23.19 -35.89 20.20
CA GLU A 310 -24.64 -35.79 19.95
C GLU A 310 -25.05 -36.62 18.72
N ASN A 311 -24.29 -36.54 17.64
CA ASN A 311 -24.53 -37.34 16.44
C ASN A 311 -24.36 -38.85 16.73
N GLN A 312 -23.34 -39.25 17.49
CA GLN A 312 -23.14 -40.64 17.91
C GLN A 312 -24.33 -41.14 18.74
N ASN A 313 -24.77 -40.37 19.74
CA ASN A 313 -25.93 -40.71 20.56
C ASN A 313 -27.23 -40.82 19.73
N GLN A 314 -27.42 -39.95 18.73
CA GLN A 314 -28.56 -40.05 17.81
C GLN A 314 -28.52 -41.32 16.97
N ILE A 315 -27.34 -41.72 16.48
CA ILE A 315 -27.14 -42.96 15.73
C ILE A 315 -27.41 -44.17 16.63
N GLU A 316 -26.89 -44.18 17.85
CA GLU A 316 -27.12 -45.26 18.82
C GLU A 316 -28.61 -45.43 19.14
N ASN A 317 -29.33 -44.33 19.38
CA ASN A 317 -30.79 -44.35 19.59
C ASN A 317 -31.54 -44.89 18.36
N GLN A 318 -31.11 -44.54 17.14
CA GLN A 318 -31.70 -45.08 15.92
C GLN A 318 -31.44 -46.59 15.78
N ILE A 319 -30.24 -47.06 16.13
CA ILE A 319 -29.90 -48.49 16.14
C ILE A 319 -30.76 -49.24 17.16
N GLU A 320 -30.95 -48.68 18.35
CA GLU A 320 -31.78 -49.31 19.39
C GLU A 320 -33.24 -49.45 18.93
N ASN A 321 -33.82 -48.40 18.35
CA ASN A 321 -35.16 -48.44 17.77
C ASN A 321 -35.29 -49.49 16.65
N LEU A 322 -34.30 -49.60 15.77
CA LEU A 322 -34.29 -50.61 14.71
C LEU A 322 -34.22 -52.03 15.28
N ASN A 323 -33.40 -52.26 16.32
CA ASN A 323 -33.32 -53.56 17.00
C ASN A 323 -34.65 -53.93 17.68
N GLN A 324 -35.34 -52.97 18.29
CA GLN A 324 -36.67 -53.20 18.88
C GLN A 324 -37.70 -53.61 17.82
N ILE A 325 -37.71 -52.93 16.66
CA ILE A 325 -38.57 -53.28 15.52
C ILE A 325 -38.22 -54.68 15.00
N GLU A 326 -36.94 -55.02 14.90
CA GLU A 326 -36.51 -56.34 14.46
C GLU A 326 -36.99 -57.45 15.39
N ASN A 327 -36.85 -57.26 16.72
CA ASN A 327 -37.35 -58.20 17.71
C ASN A 327 -38.88 -58.36 17.66
N GLN A 328 -39.62 -57.27 17.49
CA GLN A 328 -41.08 -57.33 17.30
C GLN A 328 -41.46 -58.13 16.05
N ASN A 329 -40.76 -57.91 14.94
CA ASN A 329 -40.98 -58.66 13.69
C ASN A 329 -40.63 -60.14 13.83
N GLN A 330 -39.56 -60.48 14.55
CA GLN A 330 -39.20 -61.88 14.83
C GLN A 330 -40.28 -62.57 15.67
N ASN A 331 -40.78 -61.91 16.72
CA ASN A 331 -41.88 -62.43 17.55
C ASN A 331 -43.18 -62.60 16.75
N GLN A 332 -43.53 -61.63 15.89
CA GLN A 332 -44.68 -61.75 15.00
C GLN A 332 -44.53 -62.91 14.01
N ASN A 333 -43.34 -63.12 13.43
CA ASN A 333 -43.08 -64.26 12.56
C ASN A 333 -43.14 -65.61 13.31
N GLN A 334 -42.67 -65.67 14.56
CA GLN A 334 -42.81 -66.86 15.40
C GLN A 334 -44.28 -67.16 15.70
N ASN A 335 -45.07 -66.15 16.06
CA ASN A 335 -46.52 -66.30 16.28
C ASN A 335 -47.24 -66.71 14.98
N GLN A 336 -46.90 -66.12 13.84
CA GLN A 336 -47.45 -66.52 12.54
C GLN A 336 -47.07 -67.96 12.17
N ASN A 337 -45.85 -68.40 12.47
CA ASN A 337 -45.42 -69.78 12.24
C ASN A 337 -46.10 -70.75 13.21
N GLN A 338 -46.38 -70.36 14.46
CA GLN A 338 -47.19 -71.15 15.39
C GLN A 338 -48.64 -71.27 14.90
N ILE A 339 -49.25 -70.16 14.47
CA ILE A 339 -50.59 -70.15 13.88
C ILE A 339 -50.63 -70.97 12.59
N GLN A 340 -49.60 -70.91 11.74
CA GLN A 340 -49.49 -71.74 10.53
C GLN A 340 -49.26 -73.22 10.87
N ASN A 341 -48.55 -73.55 11.95
CA ASN A 341 -48.34 -74.93 12.39
C ASN A 341 -49.59 -75.52 13.06
N GLU A 342 -50.36 -74.71 13.79
CA GLU A 342 -51.68 -75.08 14.30
C GLU A 342 -52.68 -75.25 13.15
N ASN A 343 -52.70 -74.31 12.19
CA ASN A 343 -53.47 -74.44 10.96
C ASN A 343 -52.98 -75.60 10.07
N HIS A 344 -51.71 -76.03 10.13
CA HIS A 344 -51.21 -77.20 9.41
C HIS A 344 -51.56 -78.51 10.10
N LYS A 345 -51.69 -78.52 11.43
CA LYS A 345 -52.26 -79.64 12.18
C LYS A 345 -53.78 -79.75 11.97
N GLU A 346 -54.46 -78.64 11.69
CA GLU A 346 -55.86 -78.66 11.23
C GLU A 346 -56.00 -78.91 9.70
N ASN A 347 -54.98 -78.57 8.89
CA ASN A 347 -54.96 -78.73 7.43
C ASN A 347 -53.95 -79.78 6.94
N GLU A 348 -53.93 -80.97 7.53
CA GLU A 348 -53.46 -82.17 6.81
C GLU A 348 -54.35 -82.52 5.58
N ILE A 349 -55.38 -81.71 5.30
CA ILE A 349 -56.42 -81.97 4.30
C ILE A 349 -56.59 -80.74 3.40
N LYS A 350 -55.68 -80.51 2.43
CA LYS A 350 -55.92 -80.00 1.06
C LYS A 350 -54.73 -79.21 0.45
N SER A 351 -54.14 -79.83 -0.56
CA SER A 351 -53.56 -79.26 -1.81
C SER A 351 -52.47 -78.18 -1.80
N LYS A 352 -51.34 -78.58 -2.43
CA LYS A 352 -50.22 -77.87 -3.07
C LYS A 352 -50.44 -76.44 -3.64
N LYS A 353 -49.37 -75.62 -3.51
CA LYS A 353 -48.83 -74.51 -4.36
C LYS A 353 -48.99 -73.06 -3.83
N LYS A 354 -47.87 -72.44 -3.41
CA LYS A 354 -47.15 -71.30 -4.07
C LYS A 354 -46.12 -70.64 -3.11
N LYS A 355 -44.99 -70.19 -3.70
CA LYS A 355 -43.82 -69.53 -3.06
C LYS A 355 -44.14 -68.14 -2.48
N PRO A 356 -43.42 -67.64 -1.45
CA PRO A 356 -43.31 -66.21 -1.20
C PRO A 356 -42.03 -65.62 -1.80
N LYS A 357 -42.18 -64.50 -2.52
CA LYS A 357 -41.11 -63.54 -2.85
C LYS A 357 -41.15 -62.45 -1.77
N ASN A 358 -40.01 -62.20 -1.14
CA ASN A 358 -39.53 -60.94 -0.53
C ASN A 358 -38.66 -61.26 0.70
N LYS A 359 -37.43 -61.72 0.45
CA LYS A 359 -36.32 -61.60 1.40
C LYS A 359 -35.52 -60.36 1.00
N ILE A 360 -35.85 -59.20 1.56
CA ILE A 360 -34.89 -58.10 1.60
C ILE A 360 -33.73 -58.62 2.45
N LYS A 361 -32.57 -58.83 1.82
CA LYS A 361 -31.41 -59.46 2.47
C LYS A 361 -30.80 -58.47 3.47
N PHE A 362 -31.11 -58.63 4.75
CA PHE A 362 -30.51 -57.92 5.91
C PHE A 362 -28.97 -57.81 5.87
N GLN A 363 -28.28 -58.69 5.14
CA GLN A 363 -26.84 -58.58 4.87
C GLN A 363 -26.46 -57.26 4.17
N THR A 364 -27.32 -56.68 3.33
CA THR A 364 -27.04 -55.41 2.64
C THR A 364 -27.07 -54.19 3.58
N LEU A 365 -27.89 -54.22 4.65
CA LEU A 365 -27.93 -53.13 5.63
C LEU A 365 -26.73 -53.18 6.59
N LYS A 366 -26.30 -54.38 7.01
CA LYS A 366 -25.10 -54.58 7.85
C LYS A 366 -23.81 -54.15 7.13
N VAL A 367 -23.73 -54.38 5.82
CA VAL A 367 -22.60 -53.93 5.00
C VAL A 367 -22.58 -52.40 4.86
N LEU A 368 -23.75 -51.77 4.70
CA LEU A 368 -23.83 -50.30 4.70
C LEU A 368 -23.40 -49.71 6.05
N LEU A 369 -23.75 -50.36 7.15
CA LEU A 369 -23.43 -49.93 8.52
C LEU A 369 -21.92 -50.01 8.80
N LEU A 370 -21.27 -51.11 8.43
CA LEU A 370 -19.81 -51.27 8.55
C LEU A 370 -19.05 -50.27 7.67
N PHE A 371 -19.63 -49.90 6.52
CA PHE A 371 -19.06 -48.91 5.61
C PHE A 371 -19.13 -47.49 6.20
N VAL A 372 -20.25 -47.12 6.84
CA VAL A 372 -20.38 -45.82 7.53
C VAL A 372 -19.49 -45.75 8.78
N GLN A 373 -19.36 -46.84 9.54
CA GLN A 373 -18.43 -46.93 10.68
C GLN A 373 -16.97 -46.81 10.25
N SER A 374 -16.59 -47.42 9.12
CA SER A 374 -15.23 -47.30 8.55
C SER A 374 -14.92 -45.88 8.09
N LEU A 375 -15.88 -45.19 7.46
CA LEU A 375 -15.72 -43.81 7.01
C LEU A 375 -15.59 -42.82 8.17
N LEU A 376 -16.20 -43.09 9.32
CA LEU A 376 -16.09 -42.28 10.53
C LEU A 376 -14.75 -42.47 11.26
N LEU A 377 -14.12 -43.65 11.13
CA LEU A 377 -12.81 -43.96 11.73
C LEU A 377 -11.63 -43.40 10.93
N GLU A 378 -11.79 -43.11 9.64
CA GLU A 378 -10.76 -42.47 8.81
C GLU A 378 -10.74 -40.93 8.93
N PHE A 379 -11.72 -40.32 9.61
CA PHE A 379 -11.85 -38.86 9.78
C PHE A 379 -11.43 -38.34 11.17
N PHE A 380 -11.10 -39.24 12.12
CA PHE A 380 -10.43 -38.95 13.39
C PHE A 380 -8.91 -39.13 13.25
#